data_AF-A0A1H9A2L3-F1
#
_entry.id   AF-A0A1H9A2L3-F1
#
_cell.length_a   1.000
_cell.length_b   1.000
_cell.length_c   1.000
_cell.angle_alpha   90.00
_cell.angle_beta   90.00
_cell.angle_gamma   90.00
#
_symmetry.space_group_name_H-M   'P 1'
#
loop_
_entity.id
_entity.type
_entity.pdbx_description
1 polymer ?
#
loop_
_entity_poly.entity_id
_entity_poly.type
_entity_poly.pdbx_seq_one_letter_code
_entity_poly.pdbx_strand_id
1 'polypeptide(L)'
;MRVSLTRRWRSKRALRSAQLLDEVVDTQLPLLAGFDEERRRRSADYLAELVALAQDYRYYANGWIDSRELDRRGQRTMNRLARMREESSARLITD
;
A
#
# COMPACT_ATOMS: atom_id res chain seq x y z
N MET A 1 -5.01 -3.57 -34.17
CA MET A 1 -5.79 -3.05 -33.00
C MET A 1 -5.73 -3.89 -31.71
N ARG A 2 -4.70 -4.72 -31.44
CA ARG A 2 -4.64 -5.56 -30.21
C ARG A 2 -4.03 -4.89 -28.95
N VAL A 3 -3.36 -3.76 -29.10
CA VAL A 3 -2.62 -3.06 -28.01
C VAL A 3 -3.56 -2.34 -27.02
N SER A 4 -4.80 -2.03 -27.42
CA SER A 4 -5.77 -1.28 -26.61
C SER A 4 -6.41 -2.11 -25.49
N LEU A 5 -6.75 -3.37 -25.77
CA LEU A 5 -7.45 -4.25 -24.81
C LEU A 5 -6.56 -4.65 -23.64
N THR A 6 -5.28 -4.95 -23.91
CA THR A 6 -4.30 -5.30 -22.88
C THR A 6 -3.99 -4.12 -21.97
N ARG A 7 -3.88 -2.90 -22.52
CA ARG A 7 -3.71 -1.67 -21.73
C ARG A 7 -4.92 -1.40 -20.85
N ARG A 8 -6.14 -1.49 -21.40
CA ARG A 8 -7.39 -1.28 -20.65
C ARG A 8 -7.57 -2.30 -19.53
N TRP A 9 -7.24 -3.56 -19.78
CA TRP A 9 -7.27 -4.62 -18.76
C TRP A 9 -6.25 -4.39 -17.65
N ARG A 10 -5.01 -4.00 -18.01
CA ARG A 10 -3.96 -3.65 -17.04
C ARG A 10 -4.35 -2.47 -16.15
N SER A 11 -4.89 -1.40 -16.74
CA SER A 11 -5.40 -0.26 -15.96
C SER A 11 -6.54 -0.68 -15.03
N LYS A 12 -7.51 -1.48 -15.51
CA LYS A 12 -8.60 -1.99 -14.66
C LYS A 12 -8.07 -2.85 -13.51
N ARG A 13 -7.09 -3.70 -13.76
CA ARG A 13 -6.44 -4.52 -12.72
C ARG A 13 -5.73 -3.65 -11.68
N ALA A 14 -5.00 -2.62 -12.11
CA ALA A 14 -4.34 -1.69 -11.20
C ALA A 14 -5.33 -0.94 -10.31
N LEU A 15 -6.45 -0.45 -10.88
CA LEU A 15 -7.50 0.19 -10.09
C LEU A 15 -8.13 -0.77 -9.08
N ARG A 16 -8.29 -2.06 -9.43
CA ARG A 16 -8.74 -3.07 -8.46
C ARG A 16 -7.75 -3.26 -7.32
N SER A 17 -6.45 -3.26 -7.60
CA SER A 17 -5.42 -3.31 -6.56
C SER A 17 -5.45 -2.09 -5.64
N ALA A 18 -5.62 -0.88 -6.20
CA ALA A 18 -5.79 0.33 -5.41
C ALA A 18 -7.03 0.23 -4.49
N GLN A 19 -8.16 -0.23 -5.03
CA GLN A 19 -9.39 -0.39 -4.29
C GLN A 19 -9.26 -1.38 -3.11
N LEU A 20 -8.58 -2.51 -3.31
CA LEU A 20 -8.34 -3.47 -2.21
C LEU A 20 -7.50 -2.86 -1.09
N LEU A 21 -6.52 -2.01 -1.43
CA LEU A 21 -5.71 -1.32 -0.44
C LEU A 21 -6.54 -0.27 0.33
N ASP A 22 -7.41 0.46 -0.36
CA ASP A 22 -8.34 1.41 0.28
C ASP A 22 -9.28 0.67 1.26
N GLU A 23 -9.85 -0.47 0.86
CA GLU A 23 -10.73 -1.27 1.72
C GLU A 23 -10.03 -1.73 3.01
N VAL A 24 -8.74 -2.11 2.91
CA VAL A 24 -7.93 -2.45 4.09
C VAL A 24 -7.72 -1.23 4.98
N VAL A 25 -7.41 -0.07 4.40
CA VAL A 25 -7.22 1.18 5.15
C VAL A 25 -8.51 1.60 5.84
N ASP A 26 -9.63 1.61 5.14
CA ASP A 26 -10.95 1.98 5.67
C ASP A 26 -11.39 1.07 6.82
N THR A 27 -11.04 -0.22 6.74
CA THR A 27 -11.35 -1.18 7.81
C THR A 27 -10.48 -0.97 9.05
N GLN A 28 -9.20 -0.64 8.88
CA GLN A 28 -8.25 -0.55 9.99
C GLN A 28 -8.20 0.84 10.64
N LEU A 29 -8.44 1.90 9.89
CA LEU A 29 -8.32 3.28 10.38
C LEU A 29 -9.18 3.55 11.63
N PRO A 30 -10.45 3.07 11.75
CA PRO A 30 -11.24 3.25 12.96
C PRO A 30 -10.65 2.56 14.20
N LEU A 31 -9.90 1.46 14.03
CA LEU A 31 -9.31 0.71 15.13
C LEU A 31 -8.21 1.51 15.86
N LEU A 32 -7.57 2.45 15.16
CA LEU A 32 -6.52 3.30 15.72
C LEU A 32 -7.02 4.20 16.87
N ALA A 33 -8.33 4.49 16.92
CA ALA A 33 -8.92 5.31 17.98
C ALA A 33 -8.75 4.67 19.37
N GLY A 34 -8.71 3.34 19.45
CA GLY A 34 -8.54 2.60 20.70
C GLY A 34 -7.07 2.33 21.09
N PHE A 35 -6.09 2.78 20.30
CA PHE A 35 -4.68 2.53 20.57
C PHE A 35 -4.06 3.62 21.44
N ASP A 36 -3.06 3.23 22.24
CA ASP A 36 -2.10 4.17 22.81
C ASP A 36 -1.35 4.94 21.71
N GLU A 37 -0.69 6.03 22.08
CA GLU A 37 -0.09 6.94 21.11
C GLU A 37 1.02 6.30 20.27
N GLU A 38 1.88 5.49 20.88
CA GLU A 38 2.99 4.85 20.15
C GLU A 38 2.49 3.80 19.17
N ARG A 39 1.55 2.96 19.58
CA ARG A 39 0.90 1.98 18.73
C ARG A 39 0.08 2.65 17.63
N ARG A 40 -0.66 3.72 17.96
CA ARG A 40 -1.42 4.50 16.98
C ARG A 40 -0.52 5.06 15.90
N ARG A 41 0.62 5.67 16.27
CA ARG A 41 1.60 6.21 15.32
C ARG A 41 2.14 5.12 14.39
N ARG A 42 2.56 3.98 14.94
CA ARG A 42 3.06 2.85 14.13
C ARG A 42 2.01 2.31 13.17
N SER A 43 0.78 2.14 13.64
CA SER A 43 -0.33 1.70 12.78
C SER A 43 -0.67 2.74 11.72
N ALA A 44 -0.61 4.04 12.04
CA ALA A 44 -0.81 5.10 11.06
C ALA A 44 0.28 5.11 9.98
N ASP A 45 1.55 4.92 10.36
CA ASP A 45 2.66 4.80 9.41
C ASP A 45 2.48 3.61 8.46
N TYR A 46 2.03 2.46 9.00
CA TYR A 46 1.70 1.29 8.19
C TYR A 46 0.57 1.57 7.19
N LEU A 47 -0.52 2.20 7.63
CA LEU A 47 -1.64 2.56 6.75
C LEU A 47 -1.23 3.59 5.69
N ALA A 48 -0.36 4.55 6.04
CA ALA A 48 0.16 5.54 5.10
C ALA A 48 0.93 4.88 3.94
N GLU A 49 1.70 3.83 4.21
CA GLU A 49 2.39 3.06 3.17
C GLU A 49 1.41 2.33 2.23
N LEU A 50 0.31 1.79 2.75
CA LEU A 50 -0.74 1.18 1.93
C LEU A 50 -1.42 2.22 1.02
N VAL A 51 -1.74 3.40 1.56
CA VAL A 51 -2.31 4.52 0.79
C VAL A 51 -1.36 4.97 -0.31
N ALA A 52 -0.06 5.09 -0.01
CA ALA A 52 0.95 5.45 -0.99
C ALA A 52 1.00 4.43 -2.15
N LEU A 53 0.95 3.13 -1.84
CA LEU A 53 0.91 2.08 -2.86
C LEU A 53 -0.38 2.10 -3.69
N ALA A 54 -1.53 2.33 -3.06
CA ALA A 54 -2.80 2.51 -3.77
C ALA A 54 -2.71 3.67 -4.78
N GLN A 55 -2.06 4.76 -4.37
CA GLN A 55 -1.82 5.92 -5.23
C GLN A 55 -0.89 5.60 -6.41
N ASP A 56 0.17 4.84 -6.20
CA ASP A 56 1.04 4.39 -7.30
C ASP A 56 0.29 3.50 -8.31
N TYR A 57 -0.61 2.63 -7.85
CA TYR A 57 -1.50 1.88 -8.76
C TYR A 57 -2.42 2.80 -9.57
N ARG A 58 -2.94 3.90 -8.99
CA ARG A 58 -3.72 4.90 -9.72
C ARG A 58 -2.86 5.66 -10.73
N TYR A 59 -1.62 6.01 -10.39
CA TYR A 59 -0.69 6.63 -11.32
C TYR A 59 -0.41 5.74 -12.53
N TYR A 60 -0.18 4.44 -12.29
CA TYR A 60 0.01 3.48 -13.37
C TYR A 60 -1.25 3.32 -14.22
N ALA A 61 -2.43 3.24 -13.60
CA ALA A 61 -3.70 3.12 -14.31
C ALA A 61 -3.97 4.31 -15.25
N ASN A 62 -3.61 5.53 -14.83
CA ASN A 62 -3.67 6.77 -15.61
C ASN A 62 -2.51 6.92 -16.61
N GLY A 63 -1.50 6.06 -16.55
CA GLY A 63 -0.33 6.09 -17.42
C GLY A 63 0.71 7.16 -17.06
N TRP A 64 0.70 7.67 -15.83
CA TRP A 64 1.71 8.62 -15.32
C TRP A 64 3.02 7.92 -14.95
N ILE A 65 2.96 6.63 -14.64
CA ILE A 65 4.13 5.75 -14.47
C ILE A 65 3.95 4.49 -15.30
N ASP A 66 5.07 3.86 -15.67
CA ASP A 66 5.05 2.58 -16.38
C ASP A 66 5.05 1.39 -15.40
N SER A 67 5.03 0.16 -15.95
CA SER A 67 5.00 -1.04 -15.13
C SER A 67 6.31 -1.28 -14.37
N ARG A 68 7.45 -0.79 -14.87
CA ARG A 68 8.76 -0.96 -14.21
C ARG A 68 8.86 -0.05 -13.00
N GLU A 69 8.38 1.19 -13.14
CA GLU A 69 8.33 2.13 -12.04
C GLU A 69 7.30 1.70 -10.99
N LEU A 70 6.14 1.17 -11.40
CA LEU A 70 5.19 0.57 -10.45
C LEU A 70 5.83 -0.58 -9.66
N ASP A 71 6.55 -1.49 -10.33
CA ASP A 71 7.24 -2.61 -9.68
C ASP A 71 8.31 -2.13 -8.70
N ARG A 72 9.14 -1.17 -9.12
CA ARG A 72 10.18 -0.56 -8.27
C ARG A 72 9.59 0.10 -7.03
N ARG A 73 8.50 0.87 -7.17
CA ARG A 73 7.82 1.52 -6.04
C ARG A 73 7.14 0.51 -5.15
N GLY A 74 6.46 -0.47 -5.73
CA GLY A 74 5.84 -1.59 -5.01
C GLY A 74 6.86 -2.33 -4.15
N GLN A 75 8.01 -2.70 -4.71
CA GLN A 75 9.08 -3.36 -3.95
C GLN A 75 9.60 -2.49 -2.80
N ARG A 76 9.74 -1.17 -3.01
CA ARG A 76 10.14 -0.23 -1.96
C ARG A 76 9.12 -0.21 -0.82
N THR A 77 7.83 -0.12 -1.12
CA THR A 77 6.77 -0.17 -0.11
C THR A 77 6.82 -1.51 0.65
N MET A 78 6.90 -2.63 -0.06
CA MET A 78 6.97 -3.96 0.59
C MET A 78 8.17 -4.09 1.53
N ASN A 79 9.34 -3.58 1.12
CA ASN A 79 10.52 -3.57 1.99
C ASN A 79 10.31 -2.70 3.24
N ARG A 80 9.63 -1.55 3.11
CA ARG A 80 9.32 -0.67 4.24
C ARG A 80 8.33 -1.32 5.21
N LEU A 81 7.29 -1.97 4.69
CA LEU A 81 6.31 -2.72 5.48
C LEU A 81 6.96 -3.89 6.23
N ALA A 82 7.86 -4.64 5.56
CA ALA A 82 8.61 -5.73 6.18
C ALA A 82 9.44 -5.23 7.37
N ARG A 83 10.18 -4.13 7.18
CA ARG A 83 10.97 -3.50 8.24
C ARG A 83 10.11 -3.04 9.43
N MET A 84 8.97 -2.40 9.17
CA MET A 84 8.04 -1.97 10.25
C MET A 84 7.52 -3.17 11.07
N ARG A 85 7.30 -4.31 10.42
CA ARG A 85 6.85 -5.55 11.07
C ARG A 85 7.96 -6.15 11.94
N GLU A 86 9.19 -6.16 11.46
CA GLU A 86 10.36 -6.61 12.23
C GLU A 86 10.59 -5.74 13.46
N GLU A 87 10.57 -4.41 13.31
CA GLU A 87 10.70 -3.44 14.40
C GLU A 87 9.61 -3.62 15.46
N SER A 88 8.37 -3.91 15.04
CA SER A 88 7.27 -4.18 15.96
C SER A 88 7.42 -5.52 16.69
N SER A 89 7.96 -6.54 16.02
CA SER A 89 8.15 -7.89 16.60
C SER A 89 9.33 -7.94 17.57
N ALA A 90 10.42 -7.24 17.25
CA ALA A 90 11.62 -7.19 18.10
C ALA A 90 11.34 -6.51 19.46
N ARG A 91 10.47 -5.49 19.48
CA ARG A 91 10.12 -4.79 20.73
C ARG A 91 9.22 -5.61 21.65
N LEU A 92 8.32 -6.43 21.10
CA LEU A 92 7.47 -7.34 21.89
C LEU A 92 8.26 -8.47 22.60
N ILE A 93 9.52 -8.72 22.19
CA ILE A 93 10.40 -9.72 22.83
C ILE A 93 11.21 -9.08 23.98
N THR A 94 11.34 -7.75 23.99
CA THR A 94 12.18 -7.02 24.95
C THR A 94 11.38 -6.41 26.11
N ASP A 95 10.05 -6.55 26.08
CA ASP A 95 9.07 -6.11 27.09
C ASP A 95 8.49 -7.34 27.81
#